data_AF-A0A7S0YDN2-F1
#
_entry.id   AF-A0A7S0YDN2-F1
#
_cell.length_a   1.000
_cell.length_b   1.000
_cell.length_c   1.000
_cell.angle_alpha   90.00
_cell.angle_beta   90.00
_cell.angle_gamma   90.00
#
_symmetry.space_group_name_H-M   'P 1'
#
loop_
_entity.id
_entity.type
_entity.pdbx_description
1 polymer ?
#
loop_
_entity_poly.entity_id
_entity_poly.type
_entity_poly.pdbx_seq_one_letter_code
_entity_poly.pdbx_strand_id
1 'polypeptide(L)'
;PPPPTVKHLNNYLGIGIDAQCALAFHQMREKYPSWFQSQMGNKMWYTGVGAKDLLERKCLGFPRRLTILADGVPLTLPPYAQGVLVLNINSYMGGVDLWRYGVPYEGEERECA
;
A
#
# COMPACT_ATOMS: atom_id res chain seq x y z
N PRO A 1 -19.48 24.46 9.75
CA PRO A 1 -18.32 23.76 9.14
C PRO A 1 -18.28 23.98 7.62
N PRO A 2 -17.10 24.18 7.02
CA PRO A 2 -16.98 24.22 5.58
C PRO A 2 -17.46 22.89 4.99
N PRO A 3 -18.04 22.90 3.77
CA PRO A 3 -18.45 21.67 3.11
C PRO A 3 -17.22 20.75 2.95
N PRO A 4 -17.42 19.42 3.10
CA PRO A 4 -16.32 18.48 2.97
C PRO A 4 -15.71 18.59 1.57
N THR A 5 -14.39 18.76 1.51
CA THR A 5 -13.66 18.76 0.24
C THR A 5 -13.57 17.33 -0.28
N VAL A 6 -14.21 17.07 -1.40
CA VAL A 6 -14.12 15.76 -2.07
C VAL A 6 -12.75 15.64 -2.74
N LYS A 7 -12.05 14.54 -2.44
CA LYS A 7 -10.82 14.16 -3.13
C LYS A 7 -11.11 12.91 -3.95
N HIS A 8 -10.80 12.96 -5.24
CA HIS A 8 -10.97 11.82 -6.14
C HIS A 8 -9.69 11.00 -6.21
N LEU A 9 -9.85 9.68 -6.22
CA LEU A 9 -8.75 8.72 -6.34
C LEU A 9 -9.17 7.63 -7.33
N ASN A 10 -8.38 7.45 -8.39
CA ASN A 10 -8.70 6.48 -9.43
C ASN A 10 -8.11 5.08 -9.14
N ASN A 11 -7.05 5.01 -8.34
CA ASN A 11 -6.23 3.81 -8.22
C ASN A 11 -6.14 3.32 -6.77
N TYR A 12 -5.05 3.63 -6.07
CA TYR A 12 -4.92 3.32 -4.64
C TYR A 12 -4.17 4.43 -3.91
N LEU A 13 -4.34 4.47 -2.60
CA LEU A 13 -3.54 5.26 -1.68
C LEU A 13 -2.81 4.30 -0.73
N GLY A 14 -1.49 4.35 -0.72
CA GLY A 14 -0.64 3.61 0.21
C GLY A 14 -0.08 4.53 1.30
N ILE A 15 -0.09 4.07 2.54
CA ILE A 15 0.57 4.73 3.68
C ILE A 15 1.46 3.69 4.38
N GLY A 16 2.68 4.07 4.74
CA GLY A 16 3.64 3.17 5.40
C GLY A 16 4.61 2.53 4.42
N ILE A 17 4.85 1.23 4.56
CA ILE A 17 5.93 0.53 3.85
C ILE A 17 5.82 0.59 2.31
N ASP A 18 4.61 0.61 1.76
CA ASP A 18 4.40 0.80 0.31
C ASP A 18 4.90 2.18 -0.16
N ALA A 19 4.43 3.25 0.50
CA ALA A 19 4.86 4.61 0.19
C ALA A 19 6.38 4.80 0.37
N GLN A 20 6.97 4.12 1.34
CA GLN A 20 8.41 4.13 1.56
C GLN A 20 9.18 3.44 0.42
N CYS A 21 8.74 2.27 -0.01
CA CYS A 21 9.32 1.57 -1.15
C CYS A 21 9.21 2.41 -2.43
N ALA A 22 8.03 3.01 -2.67
CA ALA A 22 7.81 3.91 -3.81
C ALA A 22 8.75 5.13 -3.78
N LEU A 23 8.96 5.74 -2.61
CA LEU A 23 9.89 6.85 -2.43
C LEU A 23 11.33 6.43 -2.70
N ALA A 24 11.79 5.31 -2.14
CA ALA A 24 13.14 4.82 -2.34
C ALA A 24 13.42 4.45 -3.81
N PHE A 25 12.45 3.82 -4.48
CA PHE A 25 12.53 3.55 -5.92
C PHE A 25 12.60 4.84 -6.73
N HIS A 26 11.77 5.83 -6.40
CA HIS A 26 11.77 7.14 -7.06
C HIS A 26 13.12 7.84 -6.92
N GLN A 27 13.67 7.92 -5.71
CA GLN A 27 14.97 8.52 -5.43
C GLN A 27 16.11 7.81 -6.18
N MET A 28 16.08 6.47 -6.24
CA MET A 28 17.07 5.70 -7.00
C MET A 28 16.98 6.00 -8.51
N ARG A 29 15.76 6.17 -9.03
CA ARG A 29 15.52 6.54 -10.43
C ARG A 29 16.00 7.94 -10.77
N GLU A 30 15.78 8.91 -9.88
CA GLU A 30 16.32 10.27 -10.08
C GLU A 30 17.85 10.28 -10.07
N LYS A 31 18.47 9.46 -9.21
CA LYS A 31 19.93 9.39 -9.09
C LYS A 31 20.60 8.65 -10.26
N TYR A 32 19.97 7.62 -10.81
CA TYR A 32 20.54 6.75 -11.86
C TYR A 32 19.58 6.51 -13.03
N PRO A 33 19.16 7.55 -13.77
CA PRO A 33 18.10 7.43 -14.78
C PRO A 33 18.40 6.40 -15.89
N SER A 34 19.68 6.18 -16.23
CA SER A 34 20.10 5.18 -17.23
C SER A 34 19.81 3.74 -16.81
N TRP A 35 19.64 3.45 -15.52
CA TRP A 35 19.32 2.09 -15.03
C TRP A 35 17.84 1.72 -15.21
N PHE A 36 16.97 2.70 -15.51
CA PHE A 36 15.51 2.53 -15.52
C PHE A 36 14.89 2.57 -16.92
N GLN A 37 15.67 2.18 -17.92
CA GLN A 37 15.29 2.25 -19.33
C GLN A 37 14.51 1.03 -19.85
N SER A 38 14.36 -0.03 -19.04
CA SER A 38 13.63 -1.23 -19.44
C SER A 38 12.55 -1.61 -18.43
N GLN A 39 11.44 -2.16 -18.92
CA GLN A 39 10.33 -2.60 -18.06
C GLN A 39 10.76 -3.73 -17.11
N MET A 40 11.53 -4.70 -17.61
CA MET A 40 12.03 -5.81 -16.80
C MET A 40 13.01 -5.32 -15.72
N GLY A 41 13.95 -4.42 -16.09
CA GLY A 41 14.86 -3.81 -15.14
C GLY A 41 14.13 -3.01 -14.06
N ASN A 42 13.11 -2.22 -14.45
CA ASN A 42 12.29 -1.46 -13.51
C ASN A 42 11.59 -2.36 -12.50
N LYS A 43 11.05 -3.51 -12.94
CA LYS A 43 10.44 -4.49 -12.04
C LYS A 43 11.49 -5.06 -11.06
N MET A 44 12.66 -5.46 -11.54
CA MET A 44 13.73 -6.00 -10.68
C MET A 44 14.20 -4.99 -9.64
N TRP A 45 14.41 -3.73 -10.04
CA TRP A 45 14.79 -2.66 -9.11
C TRP A 45 13.72 -2.39 -8.06
N TYR A 46 12.45 -2.34 -8.46
CA TYR A 46 11.33 -2.14 -7.53
C TYR A 46 11.25 -3.29 -6.51
N THR A 47 11.36 -4.53 -6.96
CA THR A 47 11.39 -5.71 -6.09
C THR A 47 12.57 -5.68 -5.12
N GLY A 48 13.77 -5.30 -5.58
CA GLY A 48 14.95 -5.21 -4.73
C GLY A 48 14.83 -4.15 -3.63
N VAL A 49 14.31 -2.97 -3.96
CA VAL A 49 14.06 -1.90 -2.98
C VAL A 49 13.00 -2.34 -1.97
N GLY A 50 11.89 -2.93 -2.42
CA GLY A 50 10.84 -3.41 -1.52
C GLY A 50 11.30 -4.52 -0.58
N ALA A 51 12.12 -5.46 -1.06
CA ALA A 51 12.70 -6.52 -0.24
C ALA A 51 13.62 -5.96 0.86
N LYS A 52 14.42 -4.94 0.53
CA LYS A 52 15.28 -4.24 1.50
C LYS A 52 14.44 -3.58 2.59
N ASP A 53 13.42 -2.82 2.22
CA ASP A 53 12.58 -2.10 3.18
C ASP A 53 11.79 -3.04 4.10
N LEU A 54 11.38 -4.21 3.58
CA LEU A 54 10.75 -5.26 4.37
C LEU A 54 11.71 -5.87 5.40
N LEU A 55 12.96 -6.13 5.00
CA LEU A 55 13.99 -6.67 5.91
C LEU A 55 14.38 -5.68 6.99
N GLU A 56 14.50 -4.40 6.64
CA GLU A 56 14.88 -3.32 7.57
C GLU A 56 13.72 -2.92 8.51
N ARG A 57 12.50 -3.45 8.31
CA ARG A 57 11.30 -3.20 9.14
C ARG A 57 11.10 -1.72 9.47
N LYS A 58 11.29 -0.85 8.48
CA LYS A 58 11.36 0.62 8.69
C LYS A 58 10.07 1.25 9.21
N CYS A 59 8.95 0.54 9.13
CA CYS A 59 7.64 1.00 9.58
C CYS A 59 7.15 0.28 10.86
N LEU A 60 8.05 -0.12 11.76
CA LEU A 60 7.68 -0.63 13.09
C LEU A 60 6.85 0.40 13.88
N GLY A 61 5.83 -0.09 14.60
CA GLY A 61 4.95 0.76 15.40
C GLY A 61 3.97 1.60 14.58
N PHE A 62 3.84 1.35 13.28
CA PHE A 62 2.86 1.98 12.40
C PHE A 62 1.43 2.05 12.99
N PRO A 63 0.89 0.99 13.63
CA PRO A 63 -0.46 1.02 14.23
C PRO A 63 -0.63 2.08 15.32
N ARG A 64 0.44 2.46 16.02
CA ARG A 64 0.39 3.48 17.09
C ARG A 64 0.38 4.92 16.54
N ARG A 65 0.65 5.09 15.25
CA ARG A 65 0.81 6.39 14.59
C ARG A 65 -0.38 6.75 13.70
N LEU A 66 -1.36 5.86 13.58
CA LEU A 66 -2.48 6.02 12.67
C LEU A 66 -3.78 5.62 13.37
N THR A 67 -4.80 6.46 13.23
CA THR A 67 -6.18 6.12 13.58
C THR A 67 -6.98 6.12 12.29
N ILE A 68 -7.74 5.05 12.05
CA ILE A 68 -8.57 4.92 10.86
C ILE A 68 -10.02 4.82 11.30
N LEU A 69 -10.85 5.66 10.69
CA LEU A 69 -12.30 5.60 10.82
C LEU A 69 -12.86 5.20 9.45
N ALA A 70 -13.54 4.05 9.38
CA ALA A 70 -14.29 3.63 8.21
C ALA A 70 -15.78 3.79 8.52
N ASP A 71 -16.48 4.63 7.77
CA ASP A 71 -17.90 4.95 7.98
C ASP A 71 -18.25 5.35 9.42
N GLY A 72 -17.32 6.05 10.09
CA GLY A 72 -17.47 6.49 11.49
C GLY A 72 -17.08 5.43 12.52
N VAL A 73 -16.72 4.22 12.12
CA VAL A 73 -16.29 3.12 12.99
C VAL A 73 -14.76 3.07 13.07
N PRO A 74 -14.16 3.10 14.27
CA PRO A 74 -12.71 2.96 14.41
C PRO A 74 -12.24 1.54 14.08
N LEU A 75 -11.23 1.44 13.22
CA LEU A 75 -10.60 0.18 12.87
C LEU A 75 -9.38 -0.12 13.76
N THR A 76 -9.32 -1.34 14.28
CA THR A 76 -8.15 -1.83 15.02
C THR A 76 -7.15 -2.45 14.05
N LEU A 77 -5.98 -1.82 13.92
CA LEU A 77 -4.91 -2.32 13.07
C LEU A 77 -4.14 -3.47 13.75
N PRO A 78 -3.76 -4.54 13.01
CA PRO A 78 -2.91 -5.59 13.55
C PRO A 78 -1.59 -5.02 14.10
N PRO A 79 -1.06 -5.51 15.25
CA PRO A 79 0.15 -4.95 15.88
C PRO A 79 1.40 -4.97 14.98
N TYR A 80 1.44 -5.90 14.03
CA TYR A 80 2.53 -6.10 13.08
C TYR A 80 2.30 -5.40 11.73
N ALA A 81 1.18 -4.70 11.56
CA ALA A 81 0.92 -3.97 10.32
C ALA A 81 1.99 -2.89 10.11
N GLN A 82 2.51 -2.78 8.89
CA GLN A 82 3.56 -1.83 8.51
C GLN A 82 3.07 -0.80 7.49
N GLY A 83 1.82 -0.91 7.08
CA GLY A 83 1.20 0.00 6.13
C GLY A 83 -0.28 -0.28 5.95
N VAL A 84 -0.96 0.64 5.29
CA VAL A 84 -2.37 0.60 4.93
C VAL A 84 -2.49 0.94 3.46
N LEU A 85 -3.33 0.19 2.74
CA LEU A 85 -3.73 0.51 1.38
C LEU A 85 -5.23 0.74 1.32
N VAL A 86 -5.62 1.83 0.68
CA VAL A 86 -6.99 2.09 0.25
C VAL A 86 -7.04 1.82 -1.25
N LEU A 87 -7.80 0.82 -1.68
CA LEU A 87 -7.85 0.34 -3.06
C LEU A 87 -9.16 0.76 -3.73
N ASN A 88 -9.07 1.31 -4.95
CA ASN A 88 -10.19 1.56 -5.86
C ASN A 88 -10.11 0.67 -7.13
N ILE A 89 -9.11 -0.22 -7.20
CA ILE A 89 -8.94 -1.19 -8.28
C ILE A 89 -8.77 -2.61 -7.73
N ASN A 90 -8.97 -3.60 -8.59
CA ASN A 90 -8.98 -5.01 -8.20
C ASN A 90 -7.59 -5.66 -8.10
N SER A 91 -6.51 -4.95 -8.46
CA SER A 91 -5.16 -5.53 -8.48
C SER A 91 -4.11 -4.51 -8.03
N TYR A 92 -3.06 -4.98 -7.35
CA TYR A 92 -1.97 -4.17 -6.82
C TYR A 92 -0.61 -4.78 -7.19
N MET A 93 0.48 -4.01 -7.14
CA MET A 93 1.87 -4.46 -7.28
C MET A 93 2.12 -5.54 -8.36
N GLY A 94 1.90 -5.19 -9.62
CA GLY A 94 2.18 -6.08 -10.75
C GLY A 94 1.13 -7.17 -11.00
N GLY A 95 -0.05 -7.06 -10.40
CA GLY A 95 -1.21 -7.93 -10.68
C GLY A 95 -1.70 -8.77 -9.49
N VAL A 96 -1.22 -8.48 -8.28
CA VAL A 96 -1.67 -9.13 -7.04
C VAL A 96 -3.12 -8.75 -6.74
N ASP A 97 -4.00 -9.74 -6.73
CA ASP A 97 -5.39 -9.59 -6.29
C ASP A 97 -5.45 -9.65 -4.75
N LEU A 98 -5.50 -8.48 -4.10
CA LEU A 98 -5.56 -8.40 -2.63
C LEU A 98 -6.95 -8.73 -2.08
N TRP A 99 -8.01 -8.53 -2.87
CA TRP A 99 -9.39 -8.72 -2.42
C TRP A 99 -9.70 -10.20 -2.15
N ARG A 100 -9.13 -11.10 -2.96
CA ARG A 100 -9.29 -12.55 -2.78
C ARG A 100 -8.75 -13.07 -1.44
N TYR A 101 -7.66 -12.48 -0.95
CA TYR A 101 -6.96 -12.94 0.27
C TYR A 101 -7.36 -12.18 1.54
N GLY A 102 -8.28 -11.22 1.47
CA GLY A 102 -8.81 -10.55 2.65
C GLY A 102 -9.51 -11.53 3.60
N VAL A 103 -9.59 -11.21 4.88
CA VAL A 103 -10.50 -11.88 5.82
C VAL A 103 -11.85 -11.17 5.68
N PRO A 104 -12.98 -11.87 5.46
CA PRO A 104 -14.29 -11.21 5.42
C PRO A 104 -14.55 -10.49 6.75
N TYR A 105 -15.19 -9.32 6.67
CA TYR A 105 -15.67 -8.61 7.86
C TYR A 105 -16.75 -9.47 8.54
N GLU A 106 -16.86 -9.42 9.87
CA GLU A 106 -17.96 -10.09 10.58
C GLU A 106 -19.29 -9.53 10.08
N GLY A 107 -19.97 -10.28 9.19
CA GLY A 107 -21.20 -9.86 8.51
C GLY A 107 -21.24 -10.13 7.00
N GLU A 108 -20.13 -10.57 6.39
CA GLU A 108 -20.07 -10.84 4.94
C GLU A 108 -19.99 -12.37 4.66
N GLU A 109 -21.12 -13.00 4.32
CA GLU A 109 -21.15 -14.35 3.78
C GLU A 109 -20.53 -14.35 2.38
N ARG A 110 -19.45 -15.10 2.17
CA ARG A 110 -18.85 -15.26 0.84
C ARG A 110 -19.69 -16.22 0.02
N GLU A 111 -20.44 -15.71 -0.95
CA GLU A 111 -20.95 -16.53 -2.03
C GLU A 111 -19.74 -16.94 -2.90
N CYS A 112 -19.35 -18.21 -2.82
CA CYS A 112 -18.30 -18.77 -3.66
C CYS A 112 -18.76 -18.75 -5.13
N ALA A 113 -18.13 -17.91 -5.94
CA ALA A 113 -18.16 -18.02 -7.40
C ALA A 113 -17.17 -19.09 -7.89
#